data_AF-A0A9D5H061-F1
#
_entry.id   AF-A0A9D5H061-F1
#
_cell.length_a   1.000
_cell.length_b   1.000
_cell.length_c   1.000
_cell.angle_alpha   90.00
_cell.angle_beta   90.00
_cell.angle_gamma   90.00
#
_symmetry.space_group_name_H-M   'P 1'
#
loop_
_entity.id
_entity.type
_entity.pdbx_description
1 polymer ?
#
loop_
_entity_poly.entity_id
_entity_poly.type
_entity_poly.pdbx_seq_one_letter_code
_entity_poly.pdbx_strand_id
1 'polypeptide(L)'
;MTCKTRCKEDNVLFLKRQESDHVFMFLARLNKDLDGVRGRVVGKVPLPTLRETFAEIRREKARQGIMMGKTPQSCESEGSTLATRKLDEGRRPDKVHWCDHCKRE
;
A
#
# COMPACT_ATOMS: atom_id res chain seq x y z
N MET A 1 -28.28 22.53 20.76
CA MET A 1 -27.10 21.67 21.01
C MET A 1 -26.00 22.11 20.06
N THR A 2 -25.00 22.85 20.55
CA THR A 2 -23.87 23.29 19.72
C THR A 2 -22.87 22.15 19.61
N CYS A 3 -22.64 21.67 18.40
CA CYS A 3 -21.59 20.69 18.11
C CYS A 3 -20.23 21.35 18.39
N LYS A 4 -19.73 21.19 19.62
CA LYS A 4 -18.42 21.64 20.07
C LYS A 4 -17.41 20.52 19.83
N THR A 5 -17.08 20.29 18.56
CA THR A 5 -15.97 19.45 18.14
C THR A 5 -15.27 20.17 16.98
N ARG A 6 -13.93 20.28 17.04
CA ARG A 6 -13.11 20.97 16.04
C ARG A 6 -13.12 20.16 14.75
N CYS A 7 -14.17 20.36 13.95
CA CYS A 7 -14.57 19.60 12.76
C CYS A 7 -13.45 19.01 11.88
N LYS A 8 -12.34 19.73 11.67
CA LYS A 8 -11.20 19.25 10.86
C LYS A 8 -10.29 18.25 11.61
N GLU A 9 -9.97 18.52 12.87
CA GLU A 9 -9.09 17.67 13.66
C GLU A 9 -9.77 16.35 14.02
N ASP A 10 -11.06 16.41 14.33
CA ASP A 10 -11.87 15.22 14.61
C ASP A 10 -12.00 14.32 13.38
N ASN A 11 -12.09 14.90 12.18
CA ASN A 11 -12.09 14.14 10.93
C ASN A 11 -10.77 13.38 10.72
N VAL A 12 -9.63 14.03 11.00
CA VAL A 12 -8.31 13.38 10.90
C VAL A 12 -8.19 12.23 11.91
N LEU A 13 -8.66 12.41 13.14
CA LEU A 13 -8.66 11.35 14.16
C LEU A 13 -9.59 10.20 13.78
N PHE A 14 -10.77 10.51 13.24
CA PHE A 14 -11.71 9.53 12.73
C PHE A 14 -11.11 8.69 11.61
N LEU A 15 -10.49 9.32 10.61
CA LEU A 15 -9.84 8.62 9.50
C LEU A 15 -8.69 7.72 9.98
N LYS A 16 -7.88 8.18 10.94
CA LYS A 16 -6.82 7.36 11.56
C LYS A 16 -7.37 6.14 12.29
N ARG A 17 -8.48 6.30 13.02
CA ARG A 17 -9.17 5.18 13.68
C ARG A 17 -9.72 4.20 12.65
N GLN A 18 -10.39 4.69 11.61
CA GLN A 18 -10.92 3.87 10.54
C GLN A 18 -9.82 3.08 9.81
N GLU A 19 -8.68 3.70 9.54
CA GLU A 19 -7.52 3.01 8.96
C GLU A 19 -7.00 1.92 9.89
N SER A 20 -6.91 2.20 11.19
CA SER A 20 -6.51 1.20 12.19
C SER A 20 -7.49 0.02 12.22
N ASP A 21 -8.80 0.29 12.18
CA ASP A 21 -9.84 -0.74 12.13
C ASP A 21 -9.71 -1.61 10.87
N HIS A 22 -9.42 -1.00 9.70
CA HIS A 22 -9.16 -1.75 8.47
C HIS A 22 -7.92 -2.65 8.59
N VAL A 23 -6.85 -2.19 9.25
CA VAL A 23 -5.65 -3.00 9.53
C VAL A 23 -6.04 -4.21 10.39
N PHE A 24 -6.76 -4.00 11.51
CA PHE A 24 -7.16 -5.12 12.38
C PHE A 24 -8.09 -6.12 11.67
N MET A 25 -9.06 -5.64 10.89
CA MET A 25 -9.96 -6.50 10.11
C MET A 25 -9.23 -7.31 9.05
N PHE A 26 -8.19 -6.74 8.43
CA PHE A 26 -7.32 -7.46 7.52
C PHE A 26 -6.50 -8.52 8.25
N LEU A 27 -5.84 -8.15 9.34
CA LEU A 27 -5.02 -9.06 10.16
C LEU A 27 -5.83 -10.23 10.74
N ALA A 28 -7.08 -10.01 11.14
CA ALA A 28 -7.97 -11.03 11.70
C ALA A 28 -8.32 -12.13 10.69
N ARG A 29 -8.26 -11.82 9.38
CA ARG A 29 -8.56 -12.75 8.29
C ARG A 29 -7.32 -13.40 7.67
N LEU A 30 -6.13 -13.11 8.19
CA LEU A 30 -4.90 -13.74 7.71
C LEU A 30 -4.80 -15.21 8.11
N ASN A 31 -4.12 -15.99 7.28
CA ASN A 31 -3.79 -17.37 7.56
C ASN A 31 -2.83 -17.47 8.77
N LYS A 32 -2.97 -18.56 9.55
CA LYS A 32 -2.19 -18.86 10.76
C LYS A 32 -0.68 -18.93 10.51
N ASP A 33 -0.26 -19.31 9.30
CA ASP A 33 1.15 -19.34 8.88
C ASP A 33 1.84 -17.96 8.95
N LEU A 34 1.06 -16.87 9.01
CA LEU A 34 1.53 -15.49 9.08
C LEU A 34 1.36 -14.87 10.47
N ASP A 35 1.02 -15.67 11.49
CA ASP A 35 0.81 -15.20 12.86
C ASP A 35 2.03 -14.50 13.45
N GLY A 36 3.23 -14.94 13.05
CA GLY A 36 4.48 -14.27 13.40
C GLY A 36 4.56 -12.84 12.88
N VAL A 37 4.01 -12.54 11.70
CA VAL A 37 3.91 -11.16 11.18
C VAL A 37 2.78 -10.41 11.86
N ARG A 38 1.63 -11.08 12.08
CA ARG A 38 0.47 -10.47 12.75
C ARG A 38 0.86 -9.89 14.11
N GLY A 39 1.57 -10.66 14.94
CA GLY A 39 2.06 -10.18 16.24
C GLY A 39 3.00 -8.98 16.11
N ARG A 40 3.92 -9.00 15.13
CA ARG A 40 4.84 -7.88 14.89
C ARG A 40 4.13 -6.61 14.43
N VAL A 41 3.12 -6.72 13.56
CA VAL A 41 2.36 -5.57 13.08
C VAL A 41 1.57 -4.93 14.23
N VAL A 42 0.91 -5.74 15.06
CA VAL A 42 0.15 -5.24 16.22
C VAL A 42 1.07 -4.61 17.28
N GLY A 43 2.30 -5.09 17.41
CA GLY A 43 3.29 -4.54 18.34
C GLY A 43 3.96 -3.23 17.91
N LYS A 44 3.71 -2.72 16.69
CA LYS A 44 4.32 -1.47 16.20
C LYS A 44 3.59 -0.24 16.72
N VAL A 45 4.36 0.78 17.11
CA VAL A 45 3.86 2.09 17.51
C VAL A 45 4.59 3.18 16.73
N PRO A 46 3.90 4.01 15.91
CA PRO A 46 2.47 3.91 15.62
C PRO A 46 2.13 2.64 14.82
N LEU A 47 0.84 2.25 14.84
CA LEU A 47 0.36 1.15 14.01
C LEU A 47 0.64 1.48 12.54
N PRO A 48 1.22 0.55 11.75
CA PRO A 48 1.47 0.81 10.34
C PRO A 48 0.17 1.01 9.57
N THR A 49 0.26 1.73 8.47
CA THR A 49 -0.86 1.91 7.53
C THR A 49 -1.29 0.57 6.93
N LEU A 50 -2.49 0.55 6.33
CA LEU A 50 -2.98 -0.64 5.64
C LEU A 50 -2.04 -1.07 4.50
N ARG A 51 -1.49 -0.10 3.78
CA ARG A 51 -0.54 -0.33 2.67
C ARG A 51 0.77 -0.93 3.15
N GLU A 52 1.34 -0.41 4.23
CA GLU A 52 2.57 -0.93 4.83
C GLU A 52 2.37 -2.35 5.37
N THR A 53 1.25 -2.58 6.04
CA THR A 53 0.85 -3.90 6.54
C THR A 53 0.79 -4.90 5.39
N PHE A 54 0.13 -4.55 4.28
CA PHE A 54 0.07 -5.40 3.08
C PHE A 54 1.46 -5.69 2.49
N ALA A 55 2.32 -4.67 2.41
CA ALA A 55 3.69 -4.83 1.90
C ALA A 55 4.54 -5.76 2.80
N GLU A 56 4.37 -5.70 4.11
CA GLU A 56 5.07 -6.58 5.06
C GLU A 56 4.61 -8.03 4.93
N ILE A 57 3.30 -8.27 4.82
CA ILE A 57 2.74 -9.61 4.63
C ILE A 57 3.15 -10.21 3.28
N ARG A 58 3.16 -9.41 2.20
CA ARG A 58 3.65 -9.87 0.89
C ARG A 58 5.12 -10.27 0.95
N ARG A 59 5.97 -9.46 1.60
CA ARG A 59 7.39 -9.77 1.77
C ARG A 59 7.60 -11.04 2.57
N GLU A 60 6.88 -11.21 3.68
CA GLU A 60 6.99 -12.44 4.47
C GLU A 60 6.52 -13.66 3.67
N LYS A 61 5.39 -13.57 2.97
CA LYS A 61 4.87 -14.66 2.15
C LYS A 61 5.89 -15.09 1.08
N ALA A 62 6.56 -14.14 0.43
CA ALA A 62 7.63 -14.42 -0.52
C ALA A 62 8.83 -15.10 0.16
N ARG A 63 9.26 -14.59 1.33
CA ARG A 63 10.36 -15.16 2.12
C ARG A 63 10.07 -16.61 2.54
N GLN A 64 8.85 -16.88 3.01
CA GLN A 64 8.42 -18.23 3.36
C GLN A 64 8.36 -19.15 2.14
N GLY A 65 7.93 -18.65 0.98
CA GLY A 65 7.97 -19.40 -0.28
C GLY A 65 9.38 -19.87 -0.62
N ILE A 66 10.35 -18.95 -0.57
CA ILE A 66 11.76 -19.26 -0.81
C ILE A 66 12.30 -20.25 0.23
N MET A 67 12.06 -20.00 1.52
CA MET A 67 12.64 -20.82 2.60
C MET A 67 12.01 -22.20 2.75
N MET A 68 10.70 -22.33 2.54
CA MET A 68 9.99 -23.61 2.76
C MET A 68 9.89 -24.46 1.51
N GLY A 69 10.65 -24.15 0.46
CA GLY A 69 10.69 -24.94 -0.77
C GLY A 69 9.34 -25.02 -1.50
N LYS A 70 8.36 -24.19 -1.11
CA LYS A 70 7.14 -23.98 -1.87
C LYS A 70 7.58 -23.18 -3.07
N THR A 71 7.79 -23.85 -4.21
CA THR A 71 8.17 -23.23 -5.48
C THR A 71 7.46 -21.88 -5.60
N PRO A 72 8.19 -20.79 -5.93
CA PRO A 72 7.54 -19.51 -6.11
C PRO A 72 6.48 -19.74 -7.17
N GLN A 73 5.21 -19.68 -6.78
CA GLN A 73 4.14 -19.49 -7.72
C GLN A 73 4.45 -18.11 -8.30
N SER A 74 5.15 -18.17 -9.43
CA SER A 74 5.75 -17.09 -10.17
C SER A 74 5.00 -15.79 -9.92
N CYS A 75 5.62 -14.88 -9.17
CA CYS A 75 5.56 -13.52 -9.67
C CYS A 75 6.27 -13.64 -11.02
N GLU A 76 5.52 -13.68 -12.11
CA GLU A 76 6.03 -13.50 -13.45
C GLU A 76 6.67 -12.11 -13.48
N SER A 77 7.91 -12.07 -13.00
CA SER A 77 8.89 -11.05 -13.31
C SER A 77 9.74 -11.64 -14.42
N GLU A 78 9.09 -11.98 -15.53
CA GLU A 78 9.71 -11.99 -16.84
C GLU A 78 10.19 -10.56 -17.10
N GLY A 79 11.42 -10.28 -16.69
CA GLY A 79 12.00 -8.95 -16.76
C GLY A 79 13.51 -8.98 -16.61
N SER A 80 14.15 -10.08 -16.99
CA SER A 80 15.59 -10.16 -17.18
C SER A 80 15.88 -10.28 -18.68
N THR A 81 15.89 -9.14 -19.37
CA THR A 81 16.40 -9.02 -20.73
C THR A 81 17.20 -7.73 -20.85
N LEU A 82 18.52 -7.88 -20.80
CA LEU A 82 19.48 -6.92 -21.31
C LEU A 82 19.30 -6.84 -22.83
N ALA A 83 18.67 -5.77 -23.33
CA ALA A 83 18.59 -5.49 -24.76
C ALA A 83 19.04 -4.05 -25.02
N THR A 84 20.32 -3.88 -25.35
CA THR A 84 20.87 -2.66 -25.92
C THR A 84 20.39 -2.52 -27.36
N ARG A 85 19.51 -1.56 -27.65
CA ARG A 85 19.34 -0.99 -29.00
C ARG A 85 19.06 0.51 -28.92
N LYS A 86 20.04 1.31 -29.35
CA LYS A 86 19.90 2.73 -29.69
C LYS A 86 19.52 2.83 -31.18
N LEU A 87 18.43 3.54 -31.50
CA LEU A 87 18.20 4.36 -32.71
C LEU A 87 16.78 4.98 -32.55
N ASP A 88 16.64 6.22 -32.08
CA ASP A 88 16.61 7.51 -32.80
C ASP A 88 15.23 7.90 -33.37
N GLU A 89 14.95 9.19 -33.24
CA GLU A 89 13.90 10.05 -33.80
C GLU A 89 12.44 9.93 -33.33
N GLY A 90 11.93 11.07 -32.82
CA GLY A 90 10.58 11.52 -33.19
C GLY A 90 9.68 12.10 -32.09
N ARG A 91 9.87 13.39 -31.78
CA ARG A 91 8.79 14.40 -31.62
C ARG A 91 7.83 14.29 -30.40
N ARG A 92 8.07 15.12 -29.37
CA ARG A 92 7.00 15.75 -28.54
C ARG A 92 6.45 16.98 -29.32
N PRO A 93 5.21 17.51 -29.13
CA PRO A 93 4.70 17.93 -27.81
C PRO A 93 3.17 17.87 -27.55
N ASP A 94 2.85 18.10 -26.27
CA ASP A 94 1.63 18.67 -25.68
C ASP A 94 0.30 17.89 -25.65
N LYS A 95 -0.21 17.72 -24.42
CA LYS A 95 -1.42 18.41 -23.93
C LYS A 95 -1.53 18.28 -22.41
N VAL A 96 -1.31 19.39 -21.72
CA VAL A 96 -1.76 19.60 -20.33
C VAL A 96 -3.29 19.52 -20.34
N HIS A 97 -3.87 18.56 -19.62
CA HIS A 97 -5.31 18.53 -19.37
C HIS A 97 -5.63 19.60 -18.33
N TRP A 98 -6.06 20.75 -18.84
CA TRP A 98 -6.59 21.86 -18.06
C TRP A 98 -7.85 21.42 -17.27
N CYS A 99 -8.03 21.96 -16.07
CA CYS A 99 -9.17 21.69 -15.20
C CYS A 99 -10.04 22.95 -15.08
N ASP A 100 -11.31 22.84 -15.44
CA ASP A 100 -12.33 23.91 -15.39
C ASP A 100 -12.68 24.41 -13.97
N HIS A 101 -12.13 23.82 -12.91
CA HIS A 101 -12.56 24.11 -11.53
C HIS A 101 -11.81 25.28 -10.84
N CYS A 102 -10.81 25.89 -11.48
CA CYS A 102 -9.94 26.91 -10.86
C CYS A 102 -10.38 28.38 -11.08
N LYS A 103 -11.67 28.67 -11.28
CA LYS A 103 -12.17 30.05 -11.29
C LYS A 103 -13.12 30.32 -10.14
N ARG A 104 -12.56 30.49 -8.94
CA ARG A 104 -13.29 31.09 -7.82
C ARG A 104 -12.36 32.06 -7.09
N GLU A 105 -12.41 33.31 -7.54
CA GLU A 105 -12.59 34.55 -6.76
C GLU A 105 -12.69 35.73 -7.72
#